data_AF-A0A925MJD6-F1
#
_entry.id   AF-A0A925MJD6-F1
#
_cell.length_a   1.000
_cell.length_b   1.000
_cell.length_c   1.000
_cell.angle_alpha   90.00
_cell.angle_beta   90.00
_cell.angle_gamma   90.00
#
_symmetry.space_group_name_H-M   'P 1'
#
loop_
_entity.id
_entity.type
_entity.pdbx_description
1 polymer ?
#
loop_
_entity_poly.entity_id
_entity_poly.type
_entity_poly.pdbx_seq_one_letter_code
_entity_poly.pdbx_strand_id
1 'polypeptide(L)'
;MSRKARWLAEWRKSAGKPVFYHVISRVVERRFAFGAEEKEKFRALMRLQEKFTGCRVVSYCLMCNHFHLLLEVPRMAEGGISEEVLLKRLSAIYSDAFVAGVVKELADARAVVYVNEGGLDEALAAIHKRFTYRMQDLGEFMKGLLQRFTQWFNRAHSRTGRLWEDRFKSVIVEDGVAARTISAYIDLNPVRAGMMKDPADYRWSSYGEAIGGGSKRNGRTARAGLVRAWGAHLGLAADSDQWAGEISRAYRKLLMGGAVEKRAEHVGRDGETVVKTLRKGISKEEALKDAQKDGEIPFGKILRCRVRYFTDGAVIGSRRFVDEAFVKSRERFGPKRKTGARKLKGEAGNAAGLLWSIRDLRKGIP
;
A
#
# COMPACT_ATOMS: atom_id res chain seq x y z
N MET A 1 -19.09 -14.00 26.84
CA MET A 1 -20.23 -14.31 25.95
C MET A 1 -20.05 -13.52 24.66
N SER A 2 -20.00 -14.00 23.42
CA SER A 2 -20.11 -15.31 22.78
C SER A 2 -18.94 -15.39 21.79
N ARG A 3 -18.09 -16.42 21.90
CA ARG A 3 -17.14 -16.76 20.82
C ARG A 3 -17.99 -17.40 19.72
N LYS A 4 -18.63 -16.59 18.87
CA LYS A 4 -19.04 -17.07 17.55
C LYS A 4 -17.76 -17.54 16.88
N ALA A 5 -17.57 -18.86 16.81
CA ALA A 5 -16.56 -19.45 15.96
C ALA A 5 -16.69 -18.75 14.61
N ARG A 6 -15.66 -18.00 14.22
CA ARG A 6 -15.63 -17.40 12.88
C ARG A 6 -15.90 -18.57 11.94
N TRP A 7 -16.95 -18.49 11.12
CA TRP A 7 -17.12 -19.34 9.95
C TRP A 7 -15.90 -19.08 9.07
N LEU A 8 -14.82 -19.80 9.36
CA LEU A 8 -13.62 -19.81 8.55
C LEU A 8 -13.96 -20.78 7.45
N ALA A 9 -14.05 -20.29 6.22
CA ALA A 9 -14.26 -21.15 5.07
C ALA A 9 -13.28 -22.33 5.15
N GLU A 10 -13.76 -23.56 4.95
CA GLU A 10 -13.01 -24.80 5.19
C GLU A 10 -11.66 -24.79 4.46
N TRP A 11 -11.62 -24.12 3.30
CA TRP A 11 -10.43 -23.94 2.48
C TRP A 11 -9.33 -23.06 3.08
N ARG A 12 -9.56 -22.34 4.19
CA ARG A 12 -8.48 -21.66 4.95
C ARG A 12 -7.40 -22.63 5.38
N LYS A 13 -7.78 -23.90 5.62
CA LYS A 13 -6.87 -25.00 5.95
C LYS A 13 -6.44 -25.81 4.71
N SER A 14 -6.95 -25.49 3.51
CA SER A 14 -6.61 -26.24 2.29
C SER A 14 -5.14 -26.04 1.93
N ALA A 15 -4.50 -27.13 1.52
CA ALA A 15 -3.08 -27.17 1.22
C ALA A 15 -2.69 -26.42 -0.08
N GLY A 16 -3.65 -26.11 -0.95
CA GLY A 16 -3.35 -25.72 -2.34
C GLY A 16 -3.35 -24.22 -2.67
N LYS A 17 -3.97 -23.34 -1.86
CA LYS A 17 -4.26 -21.95 -2.29
C LYS A 17 -3.90 -20.88 -1.25
N PRO A 18 -3.36 -19.73 -1.66
CA PRO A 18 -3.19 -18.58 -0.76
C PRO A 18 -4.54 -18.03 -0.33
N VAL A 19 -4.60 -17.40 0.85
CA VAL A 19 -5.85 -16.85 1.40
C VAL A 19 -5.85 -15.34 1.30
N PHE A 20 -6.88 -14.75 0.71
CA PHE A 20 -7.08 -13.31 0.68
C PHE A 20 -8.01 -12.88 1.82
N TYR A 21 -7.69 -11.75 2.44
CA TYR A 21 -8.48 -11.16 3.52
C TYR A 21 -8.78 -9.70 3.20
N HIS A 22 -10.06 -9.34 3.21
CA HIS A 22 -10.46 -7.94 3.33
C HIS A 22 -10.35 -7.52 4.79
N VAL A 23 -9.41 -6.64 5.09
CA VAL A 23 -9.08 -6.19 6.44
C VAL A 23 -9.49 -4.73 6.62
N ILE A 24 -10.11 -4.43 7.75
CA ILE A 24 -10.54 -3.08 8.11
C ILE A 24 -10.18 -2.81 9.57
N SER A 25 -9.61 -1.63 9.85
CA SER A 25 -9.50 -1.13 11.22
C SER A 25 -9.77 0.37 11.25
N ARG A 26 -10.27 0.83 12.40
CA ARG A 26 -10.80 2.19 12.61
C ARG A 26 -10.23 2.77 13.89
N VAL A 27 -9.99 4.09 13.85
CA VAL A 27 -9.48 4.87 14.97
C VAL A 27 -10.58 5.08 16.02
N VAL A 28 -10.19 5.08 17.30
CA VAL A 28 -11.08 5.35 18.45
C VAL A 28 -11.93 6.61 18.22
N GLU A 29 -13.19 6.57 18.65
CA GLU A 29 -14.19 7.66 18.48
C GLU A 29 -14.47 8.03 17.02
N ARG A 30 -13.97 7.22 16.06
CA ARG A 30 -14.03 7.51 14.62
C ARG A 30 -13.45 8.87 14.24
N ARG A 31 -12.62 9.46 15.09
CA ARG A 31 -12.03 10.78 14.87
C ARG A 31 -11.09 10.76 13.65
N PHE A 32 -11.01 11.88 12.96
CA PHE A 32 -10.18 12.03 11.76
C PHE A 32 -8.71 12.21 12.13
N ALA A 33 -8.04 11.12 12.50
CA ALA A 33 -6.65 11.14 12.94
C ALA A 33 -5.62 11.07 11.79
N PHE A 34 -6.02 10.72 10.56
CA PHE A 34 -5.09 10.49 9.46
C PHE A 34 -5.00 11.71 8.54
N GLY A 35 -3.98 12.53 8.75
CA GLY A 35 -3.54 13.57 7.81
C GLY A 35 -2.76 13.00 6.63
N ALA A 36 -2.03 13.85 5.91
CA ALA A 36 -1.15 13.40 4.82
C ALA A 36 0.05 12.64 5.38
N GLU A 37 0.74 13.19 6.39
CA GLU A 37 1.91 12.59 7.02
C GLU A 37 1.62 11.22 7.63
N GLU A 38 0.50 11.09 8.34
CA GLU A 38 0.07 9.83 8.93
C GLU A 38 -0.16 8.75 7.88
N LYS A 39 -0.81 9.11 6.76
CA LYS A 39 -1.03 8.17 5.66
C LYS A 39 0.30 7.75 5.02
N GLU A 40 1.24 8.67 4.87
CA GLU A 40 2.59 8.36 4.38
C GLU A 40 3.32 7.38 5.31
N LYS A 41 3.31 7.66 6.62
CA LYS A 41 3.94 6.80 7.59
C LYS A 41 3.28 5.43 7.67
N PHE A 42 1.95 5.38 7.68
CA PHE A 42 1.19 4.14 7.70
C PHE A 42 1.53 3.28 6.49
N ARG A 43 1.52 3.87 5.28
CA ARG A 43 1.94 3.19 4.05
C ARG A 43 3.36 2.64 4.14
N ALA A 44 4.31 3.43 4.66
CA ALA A 44 5.68 2.99 4.81
C ALA A 44 5.81 1.79 5.76
N LEU A 45 5.15 1.84 6.93
CA LEU A 45 5.12 0.73 7.89
C LEU A 45 4.39 -0.50 7.34
N MET A 46 3.33 -0.31 6.55
CA MET A 46 2.61 -1.39 5.89
C MET A 46 3.51 -2.13 4.90
N ARG A 47 4.25 -1.40 4.05
CA ARG A 47 5.22 -1.99 3.11
C ARG A 47 6.42 -2.62 3.83
N LEU A 48 6.82 -2.07 4.98
CA LEU A 48 7.82 -2.67 5.85
C LEU A 48 7.37 -4.03 6.38
N GLN A 49 6.12 -4.10 6.85
CA GLN A 49 5.53 -5.32 7.40
C GLN A 49 5.31 -6.38 6.31
N GLU A 50 4.94 -5.98 5.09
CA GLU A 50 4.87 -6.85 3.91
C GLU A 50 6.24 -7.52 3.64
N LYS A 51 7.33 -6.74 3.65
CA LYS A 51 8.68 -7.30 3.47
C LYS A 51 9.08 -8.27 4.57
N PHE A 52 8.78 -7.96 5.83
CA PHE A 52 9.17 -8.81 6.96
C PHE A 52 8.36 -10.10 7.04
N THR A 53 7.04 -10.02 6.90
CA THR A 53 6.16 -11.18 7.11
C THR A 53 6.04 -12.07 5.89
N GLY A 54 6.28 -11.54 4.68
CA GLY A 54 5.94 -12.23 3.44
C GLY A 54 4.44 -12.26 3.12
N CYS A 55 3.56 -11.67 3.95
CA CYS A 55 2.20 -11.34 3.53
C CYS A 55 2.26 -10.27 2.43
N ARG A 56 1.31 -10.28 1.50
CA ARG A 56 1.26 -9.35 0.37
C ARG A 56 0.05 -8.44 0.47
N VAL A 57 0.27 -7.14 0.38
CA VAL A 57 -0.80 -6.14 0.29
C VAL A 57 -1.17 -5.98 -1.18
N VAL A 58 -2.26 -6.63 -1.56
CA VAL A 58 -2.81 -6.72 -2.92
C VAL A 58 -3.47 -5.40 -3.32
N SER A 59 -4.36 -4.90 -2.47
CA SER A 59 -4.94 -3.55 -2.59
C SER A 59 -5.02 -2.87 -1.22
N TYR A 60 -4.99 -1.54 -1.18
CA TYR A 60 -5.22 -0.78 0.03
C TYR A 60 -5.91 0.57 -0.25
N CYS A 61 -6.55 1.13 0.78
CA CYS A 61 -6.98 2.52 0.80
C CYS A 61 -6.93 3.07 2.22
N LEU A 62 -6.22 4.18 2.44
CA LEU A 62 -6.12 4.84 3.74
C LEU A 62 -7.10 6.02 3.77
N MET A 63 -8.09 6.00 4.66
CA MET A 63 -9.05 7.09 4.86
C MET A 63 -8.59 8.01 6.01
N CYS A 64 -9.40 9.00 6.40
CA CYS A 64 -9.08 9.92 7.50
C CYS A 64 -9.22 9.30 8.90
N ASN A 65 -9.97 8.22 9.06
CA ASN A 65 -10.21 7.57 10.36
C ASN A 65 -10.21 6.03 10.31
N HIS A 66 -10.00 5.43 9.15
CA HIS A 66 -9.91 3.99 8.99
C HIS A 66 -9.09 3.65 7.75
N PHE A 67 -8.77 2.38 7.56
CA PHE A 67 -8.17 1.90 6.32
C PHE A 67 -8.81 0.58 5.90
N HIS A 68 -8.64 0.24 4.63
CA HIS A 68 -8.98 -1.05 4.07
C HIS A 68 -7.75 -1.68 3.41
N LEU A 69 -7.52 -2.98 3.62
CA LEU A 69 -6.52 -3.77 2.90
C LEU A 69 -7.20 -4.98 2.27
N LEU A 70 -6.78 -5.37 1.07
CA LEU A 70 -6.86 -6.74 0.61
C LEU A 70 -5.48 -7.36 0.83
N LEU A 71 -5.37 -8.24 1.82
CA LEU A 71 -4.11 -8.87 2.20
C LEU A 71 -4.13 -10.34 1.76
N GLU A 72 -3.18 -10.72 0.92
CA GLU A 72 -2.89 -12.12 0.63
C GLU A 72 -1.93 -12.65 1.68
N VAL A 73 -2.26 -13.81 2.24
CA VAL A 73 -1.39 -14.59 3.11
C VAL A 73 -0.96 -15.83 2.32
N PRO A 74 0.27 -15.82 1.77
CA PRO A 74 0.80 -16.99 1.08
C PRO A 74 1.01 -18.15 2.06
N ARG A 75 0.89 -19.39 1.59
CA ARG A 75 1.19 -20.57 2.40
C ARG A 75 2.70 -20.67 2.65
N MET A 76 3.08 -20.99 3.89
CA MET A 76 4.45 -21.42 4.21
C MET A 76 4.72 -22.76 3.53
N ALA A 77 5.83 -22.86 2.78
CA ALA A 77 6.20 -24.11 2.15
C ALA A 77 6.47 -25.19 3.21
N GLU A 78 6.33 -26.44 2.82
CA GLU A 78 6.79 -27.57 3.65
C GLU A 78 8.31 -27.44 3.84
N GLY A 79 8.78 -27.46 5.10
CA GLY A 79 10.17 -27.12 5.46
C GLY A 79 10.43 -25.63 5.76
N GLY A 80 9.44 -24.74 5.58
CA GLY A 80 9.54 -23.33 5.98
C GLY A 80 10.15 -22.42 4.91
N ILE A 81 11.01 -21.48 5.33
CA ILE A 81 11.77 -20.59 4.45
C ILE A 81 13.26 -20.86 4.60
N SER A 82 14.02 -20.61 3.53
CA SER A 82 15.49 -20.68 3.59
C SER A 82 16.06 -19.61 4.52
N GLU A 83 17.27 -19.86 5.02
CA GLU A 83 18.04 -18.90 5.83
C GLU A 83 18.25 -17.57 5.09
N GLU A 84 18.54 -17.60 3.79
CA GLU A 84 18.69 -16.39 2.97
C GLU A 84 17.41 -15.54 2.99
N VAL A 85 16.25 -16.18 2.80
CA VAL A 85 14.95 -15.49 2.84
C VAL A 85 14.66 -14.98 4.25
N LEU A 86 14.97 -15.77 5.29
CA LEU A 86 14.81 -15.36 6.69
C LEU A 86 15.63 -14.09 6.97
N LEU A 87 16.93 -14.10 6.71
CA LEU A 87 17.83 -12.97 6.97
C LEU A 87 17.42 -11.72 6.18
N LYS A 88 17.04 -11.88 4.91
CA LYS A 88 16.50 -10.80 4.08
C LYS A 88 15.20 -10.21 4.64
N ARG A 89 14.35 -11.02 5.26
CA ARG A 89 13.14 -10.54 5.93
C ARG A 89 13.47 -9.84 7.24
N LEU A 90 14.44 -10.34 8.02
CA LEU A 90 14.88 -9.73 9.27
C LEU A 90 15.46 -8.33 9.04
N SER A 91 16.28 -8.15 8.01
CA SER A 91 16.86 -6.83 7.66
C SER A 91 15.82 -5.79 7.26
N ALA A 92 14.56 -6.18 7.00
CA ALA A 92 13.50 -5.22 6.78
C ALA A 92 13.12 -4.45 8.06
N ILE A 93 13.24 -5.04 9.25
CA ILE A 93 12.76 -4.43 10.50
C ILE A 93 13.77 -4.35 11.63
N TYR A 94 14.84 -5.15 11.58
CA TYR A 94 15.91 -5.17 12.57
C TYR A 94 17.14 -4.44 12.04
N SER A 95 18.00 -3.99 12.96
CA SER A 95 19.28 -3.37 12.59
C SER A 95 20.26 -4.39 12.03
N ASP A 96 21.24 -3.92 11.26
CA ASP A 96 22.29 -4.78 10.70
C ASP A 96 23.05 -5.54 11.81
N ALA A 97 23.31 -4.89 12.94
CA ALA A 97 23.94 -5.54 14.10
C ALA A 97 23.10 -6.70 14.67
N PHE A 98 21.77 -6.54 14.72
CA PHE A 98 20.88 -7.60 15.17
C PHE A 98 20.90 -8.77 14.19
N VAL A 99 20.82 -8.48 12.88
CA VAL A 99 20.85 -9.52 11.84
C VAL A 99 22.20 -10.26 11.84
N ALA A 100 23.31 -9.53 12.00
CA ALA A 100 24.63 -10.13 12.14
C ALA A 100 24.74 -11.05 13.37
N GLY A 101 24.08 -10.69 14.48
CA GLY A 101 23.95 -11.56 15.64
C GLY A 101 23.25 -12.88 15.32
N VAL A 102 22.16 -12.84 14.56
CA VAL A 102 21.44 -14.06 14.11
C VAL A 102 22.30 -14.90 13.16
N VAL A 103 23.04 -14.26 12.25
CA VAL A 103 24.00 -14.96 11.37
C VAL A 103 25.05 -15.69 12.18
N LYS A 104 25.61 -15.03 13.20
CA LYS A 104 26.57 -15.65 14.11
C LYS A 104 25.95 -16.83 14.85
N GLU A 105 24.75 -16.68 15.39
CA GLU A 105 24.04 -17.75 16.11
C GLU A 105 23.81 -18.98 15.22
N LEU A 106 23.46 -18.80 13.94
CA LEU A 106 23.32 -19.89 12.97
C LEU A 106 24.67 -20.58 12.70
N ALA A 107 25.76 -19.81 12.57
CA ALA A 107 27.10 -20.34 12.37
C ALA A 107 27.60 -21.12 13.61
N ASP A 108 27.38 -20.56 14.81
CA ASP A 108 27.74 -21.18 16.08
C ASP A 108 26.96 -22.49 16.28
N ALA A 109 25.65 -22.53 15.95
CA ALA A 109 24.84 -23.74 16.01
C ALA A 109 25.40 -24.86 15.11
N ARG A 110 25.90 -24.50 13.91
CA ARG A 110 26.58 -25.46 13.03
C ARG A 110 27.91 -25.94 13.62
N ALA A 111 28.69 -25.04 14.22
CA ALA A 111 29.97 -25.36 14.84
C ALA A 111 29.83 -26.30 16.06
N VAL A 112 28.80 -26.08 16.91
CA VAL A 112 28.58 -26.89 18.13
C VAL A 112 28.22 -28.34 17.81
N VAL A 113 27.49 -28.61 16.72
CA VAL A 113 27.09 -29.97 16.36
C VAL A 113 28.24 -30.81 15.78
N TYR A 114 29.33 -30.19 15.33
CA TYR A 114 30.56 -30.93 15.00
C TYR A 114 31.19 -31.61 16.23
N VAL A 115 30.76 -31.26 17.45
CA VAL A 115 31.36 -31.76 18.71
C VAL A 115 30.53 -32.86 19.38
N ASN A 116 29.22 -32.95 19.13
CA ASN A 116 28.33 -33.97 19.70
C ASN A 116 27.34 -34.42 18.62
N GLU A 117 27.43 -35.67 18.18
CA GLU A 117 26.65 -36.21 17.05
C GLU A 117 25.13 -36.13 17.30
N GLY A 118 24.47 -35.12 16.73
CA GLY A 118 23.00 -34.97 16.70
C GLY A 118 22.48 -33.56 17.04
N GLY A 119 21.29 -33.21 16.56
CA GLY A 119 20.55 -32.02 17.00
C GLY A 119 20.70 -30.72 16.18
N LEU A 120 21.45 -30.73 15.06
CA LEU A 120 21.59 -29.54 14.19
C LEU A 120 20.26 -29.04 13.65
N ASP A 121 19.46 -29.94 13.10
CA ASP A 121 18.17 -29.57 12.51
C ASP A 121 17.22 -28.99 13.56
N GLU A 122 17.27 -29.50 14.79
CA GLU A 122 16.48 -28.99 15.92
C GLU A 122 16.93 -27.60 16.35
N ALA A 123 18.25 -27.38 16.47
CA ALA A 123 18.84 -26.09 16.83
C ALA A 123 18.53 -25.02 15.76
N LEU A 124 18.75 -25.34 14.48
CA LEU A 124 18.43 -24.43 13.37
C LEU A 124 16.93 -24.17 13.29
N ALA A 125 16.10 -25.20 13.45
CA ALA A 125 14.64 -25.04 13.49
C ALA A 125 14.18 -24.15 14.66
N ALA A 126 14.82 -24.25 15.83
CA ALA A 126 14.51 -23.38 16.97
C ALA A 126 14.84 -21.91 16.67
N ILE A 127 16.00 -21.64 16.07
CA ILE A 127 16.38 -20.29 15.63
C ILE A 127 15.37 -19.75 14.60
N HIS A 128 15.01 -20.56 13.60
CA HIS A 128 14.01 -20.19 12.60
C HIS A 128 12.65 -19.88 13.25
N LYS A 129 12.14 -20.77 14.11
CA LYS A 129 10.83 -20.64 14.77
C LYS A 129 10.70 -19.37 15.60
N ARG A 130 11.80 -18.86 16.17
CA ARG A 130 11.81 -17.58 16.92
C ARG A 130 11.35 -16.39 16.07
N PHE A 131 11.46 -16.48 14.75
CA PHE A 131 11.09 -15.41 13.83
C PHE A 131 9.93 -15.77 12.90
N THR A 132 9.88 -17.01 12.41
CA THR A 132 8.92 -17.42 11.38
C THR A 132 7.49 -17.49 11.87
N TYR A 133 7.23 -17.57 13.18
CA TYR A 133 5.86 -17.52 13.73
C TYR A 133 5.10 -16.23 13.35
N ARG A 134 5.83 -15.14 13.04
CA ARG A 134 5.26 -13.85 12.62
C ARG A 134 5.09 -13.73 11.11
N MET A 135 5.56 -14.72 10.37
CA MET A 135 5.58 -14.70 8.90
C MET A 135 4.37 -15.46 8.37
N GLN A 136 3.83 -14.98 7.25
CA GLN A 136 2.66 -15.57 6.60
C GLN A 136 1.47 -15.76 7.57
N ASP A 137 1.31 -14.81 8.50
CA ASP A 137 0.19 -14.78 9.43
C ASP A 137 -0.47 -13.39 9.43
N LEU A 138 -1.78 -13.39 9.21
CA LEU A 138 -2.60 -12.17 9.19
C LEU A 138 -2.57 -11.43 10.53
N GLY A 139 -2.65 -12.17 11.64
CA GLY A 139 -2.68 -11.62 12.98
C GLY A 139 -1.39 -10.90 13.32
N GLU A 140 -0.25 -11.52 13.06
CA GLU A 140 1.08 -10.97 13.32
C GLU A 140 1.45 -9.83 12.36
N PHE A 141 1.02 -9.91 11.08
CA PHE A 141 1.08 -8.76 10.17
C PHE A 141 0.34 -7.55 10.76
N MET A 142 -0.93 -7.71 11.10
CA MET A 142 -1.76 -6.60 11.56
C MET A 142 -1.31 -6.09 12.92
N LYS A 143 -0.94 -6.97 13.86
CA LYS A 143 -0.41 -6.60 15.17
C LYS A 143 0.84 -5.75 15.03
N GLY A 144 1.81 -6.19 14.22
CA GLY A 144 3.05 -5.45 13.96
C GLY A 144 2.80 -4.07 13.35
N LEU A 145 1.95 -4.00 12.32
CA LEU A 145 1.61 -2.75 11.64
C LEU A 145 0.93 -1.75 12.59
N LEU A 146 -0.15 -2.19 13.27
CA LEU A 146 -0.96 -1.33 14.13
C LEU A 146 -0.19 -0.87 15.37
N GLN A 147 0.65 -1.73 15.96
CA GLN A 147 1.46 -1.39 17.12
C GLN A 147 2.53 -0.35 16.76
N ARG A 148 3.32 -0.59 15.70
CA ARG A 148 4.36 0.35 15.26
C ARG A 148 3.78 1.70 14.87
N PHE A 149 2.64 1.70 14.19
CA PHE A 149 1.96 2.95 13.84
C PHE A 149 1.43 3.68 15.08
N THR A 150 0.85 2.98 16.05
CA THR A 150 0.39 3.58 17.31
C THR A 150 1.54 4.20 18.09
N GLN A 151 2.67 3.50 18.22
CA GLN A 151 3.85 4.01 18.92
C GLN A 151 4.39 5.28 18.25
N TRP A 152 4.53 5.26 16.92
CA TRP A 152 4.95 6.46 16.19
C TRP A 152 3.94 7.59 16.32
N PHE A 153 2.64 7.32 16.15
CA PHE A 153 1.58 8.33 16.24
C PHE A 153 1.58 8.99 17.62
N ASN A 154 1.61 8.19 18.68
CA ASN A 154 1.65 8.66 20.06
C ASN A 154 2.84 9.58 20.30
N ARG A 155 4.04 9.19 19.83
CA ARG A 155 5.24 10.02 19.92
C ARG A 155 5.13 11.31 19.10
N ALA A 156 4.62 11.25 17.87
CA ALA A 156 4.53 12.39 16.97
C ALA A 156 3.49 13.43 17.43
N HIS A 157 2.46 12.99 18.16
CA HIS A 157 1.36 13.83 18.63
C HIS A 157 1.37 14.05 20.15
N SER A 158 2.49 13.78 20.83
CA SER A 158 2.63 13.87 22.29
C SER A 158 1.48 13.23 23.07
N ARG A 159 0.98 12.09 22.58
CA ARG A 159 -0.17 11.37 23.14
C ARG A 159 0.27 10.04 23.73
N THR A 160 -0.51 9.52 24.66
CA THR A 160 -0.43 8.13 25.14
C THR A 160 -1.74 7.38 24.84
N GLY A 161 -1.82 6.09 25.17
CA GLY A 161 -3.04 5.30 25.04
C GLY A 161 -3.31 4.69 23.65
N ARG A 162 -4.53 4.13 23.50
CA ARG A 162 -4.95 3.36 22.33
C ARG A 162 -5.32 4.28 21.15
N LEU A 163 -4.91 3.88 19.95
CA LEU A 163 -5.31 4.55 18.71
C LEU A 163 -6.50 3.88 18.01
N TRP A 164 -6.64 2.56 18.16
CA TRP A 164 -7.60 1.74 17.44
C TRP A 164 -8.78 1.33 18.32
N GLU A 165 -10.00 1.33 17.78
CA GLU A 165 -11.23 0.98 18.51
C GLU A 165 -11.17 -0.44 19.08
N ASP A 166 -10.75 -1.38 18.24
CA ASP A 166 -10.71 -2.81 18.55
C ASP A 166 -9.62 -3.47 17.68
N ARG A 167 -9.45 -4.78 17.82
CA ARG A 167 -8.78 -5.60 16.83
C ARG A 167 -9.38 -5.35 15.44
N PHE A 168 -8.54 -5.47 14.41
CA PHE A 168 -8.98 -5.42 13.02
C PHE A 168 -10.12 -6.42 12.72
N LYS A 169 -11.03 -6.01 11.84
CA LYS A 169 -12.03 -6.89 11.22
C LYS A 169 -11.41 -7.52 9.98
N SER A 170 -11.75 -8.77 9.70
CA SER A 170 -11.26 -9.49 8.52
C SER A 170 -12.35 -10.41 7.97
N VAL A 171 -12.56 -10.37 6.66
CA VAL A 171 -13.42 -11.29 5.91
C VAL A 171 -12.56 -12.03 4.89
N ILE A 172 -12.75 -13.33 4.77
CA ILE A 172 -12.06 -14.14 3.75
C ILE A 172 -12.65 -13.80 2.38
N VAL A 173 -11.77 -13.66 1.38
CA VAL A 173 -12.12 -13.33 0.00
C VAL A 173 -11.55 -14.42 -0.89
N GLU A 174 -12.35 -14.95 -1.80
CA GLU A 174 -11.87 -15.87 -2.84
C GLU A 174 -11.00 -15.15 -3.87
N ASP A 175 -10.14 -15.88 -4.56
CA ASP A 175 -9.36 -15.33 -5.66
C ASP A 175 -10.24 -15.02 -6.89
N GLY A 176 -9.62 -14.49 -7.95
CA GLY A 176 -10.31 -14.15 -9.20
C GLY A 176 -11.35 -13.03 -9.03
N VAL A 177 -12.61 -13.33 -9.33
CA VAL A 177 -13.68 -12.31 -9.42
C VAL A 177 -13.90 -11.59 -8.08
N ALA A 178 -13.86 -12.32 -6.97
CA ALA A 178 -14.05 -11.74 -5.64
C ALA A 178 -12.87 -10.81 -5.28
N ALA A 179 -11.62 -11.27 -5.45
CA ALA A 179 -10.42 -10.47 -5.18
C ALA A 179 -10.36 -9.16 -6.00
N ARG A 180 -10.65 -9.20 -7.31
CA ARG A 180 -10.67 -7.98 -8.15
C ARG A 180 -11.82 -7.04 -7.79
N THR A 181 -12.99 -7.58 -7.46
CA THR A 181 -14.16 -6.78 -7.03
C THR A 181 -13.90 -6.09 -5.70
N ILE A 182 -13.31 -6.80 -4.73
CA ILE A 182 -12.94 -6.22 -3.43
C ILE A 182 -11.83 -5.20 -3.59
N SER A 183 -10.83 -5.44 -4.44
CA SER A 183 -9.81 -4.45 -4.75
C SER A 183 -10.44 -3.16 -5.30
N ALA A 184 -11.34 -3.27 -6.28
CA ALA A 184 -12.05 -2.12 -6.83
C ALA A 184 -12.93 -1.43 -5.77
N TYR A 185 -13.61 -2.18 -4.91
CA TYR A 185 -14.34 -1.64 -3.77
C TYR A 185 -13.43 -0.81 -2.86
N ILE A 186 -12.23 -1.29 -2.55
CA ILE A 186 -11.24 -0.63 -1.71
C ILE A 186 -10.83 0.70 -2.34
N ASP A 187 -10.41 0.67 -3.61
CA ASP A 187 -9.92 1.83 -4.35
C ASP A 187 -11.01 2.89 -4.62
N LEU A 188 -12.31 2.52 -4.54
CA LEU A 188 -13.45 3.43 -4.67
C LEU A 188 -13.88 4.13 -3.37
N ASN A 189 -13.32 3.78 -2.21
CA ASN A 189 -13.71 4.43 -0.95
C ASN A 189 -13.61 5.96 -0.96
N PRO A 190 -12.56 6.58 -1.53
CA PRO A 190 -12.45 8.05 -1.59
C PRO A 190 -13.55 8.68 -2.44
N VAL A 191 -13.93 8.03 -3.54
CA VAL A 191 -15.03 8.47 -4.42
C VAL A 191 -16.36 8.36 -3.69
N ARG A 192 -16.60 7.25 -3.01
CA ARG A 192 -17.81 7.02 -2.21
C ARG A 192 -17.90 7.91 -0.97
N ALA A 193 -16.77 8.42 -0.49
CA ALA A 193 -16.74 9.44 0.55
C ALA A 193 -16.98 10.86 0.00
N GLY A 194 -17.06 11.03 -1.33
CA GLY A 194 -17.21 12.34 -1.99
C GLY A 194 -15.92 13.17 -1.99
N MET A 195 -14.75 12.55 -1.74
CA MET A 195 -13.46 13.26 -1.68
C MET A 195 -12.90 13.59 -3.06
N MET A 196 -13.26 12.79 -4.07
CA MET A 196 -12.96 13.04 -5.48
C MET A 196 -13.92 12.31 -6.39
N LYS A 197 -13.91 12.71 -7.67
CA LYS A 197 -14.67 12.05 -8.72
C LYS A 197 -13.92 10.88 -9.37
N ASP A 198 -12.59 10.93 -9.39
CA ASP A 198 -11.78 9.89 -10.02
C ASP A 198 -10.88 9.17 -9.01
N PRO A 199 -10.95 7.83 -8.89
CA PRO A 199 -10.10 7.10 -7.95
C PRO A 199 -8.60 7.23 -8.24
N ALA A 200 -8.19 7.53 -9.49
CA ALA A 200 -6.78 7.78 -9.83
C ALA A 200 -6.21 9.03 -9.14
N ASP A 201 -7.07 9.93 -8.67
CA ASP A 201 -6.67 11.16 -8.01
C ASP A 201 -6.40 10.95 -6.50
N TYR A 202 -6.74 9.79 -5.94
CA TYR A 202 -6.47 9.49 -4.52
C TYR A 202 -5.15 8.75 -4.32
N ARG A 203 -4.10 9.49 -3.95
CA ARG A 203 -2.74 8.94 -3.89
C ARG A 203 -2.51 7.87 -2.82
N TRP A 204 -3.40 7.76 -1.83
CA TRP A 204 -3.30 6.83 -0.70
C TRP A 204 -4.20 5.60 -0.87
N SER A 205 -4.45 5.21 -2.13
CA SER A 205 -4.99 3.91 -2.48
C SER A 205 -4.07 3.21 -3.50
N SER A 206 -4.23 1.89 -3.64
CA SER A 206 -3.43 1.09 -4.57
C SER A 206 -3.59 1.56 -6.01
N TYR A 207 -4.79 1.90 -6.45
CA TYR A 207 -5.02 2.36 -7.81
C TYR A 207 -4.39 3.73 -8.07
N GLY A 208 -4.58 4.71 -7.18
CA GLY A 208 -3.92 6.01 -7.31
C GLY A 208 -2.40 5.89 -7.32
N GLU A 209 -1.86 4.99 -6.49
CA GLU A 209 -0.43 4.66 -6.46
C GLU A 209 0.06 3.92 -7.72
N ALA A 210 -0.75 3.04 -8.30
CA ALA A 210 -0.42 2.33 -9.54
C ALA A 210 -0.34 3.30 -10.74
N ILE A 211 -1.23 4.30 -10.80
CA ILE A 211 -1.27 5.31 -11.86
C ILE A 211 -0.18 6.37 -11.69
N GLY A 212 -0.10 7.00 -10.50
CA GLY A 212 0.85 8.09 -10.30
C GLY A 212 2.25 7.65 -9.86
N GLY A 213 2.40 6.44 -9.31
CA GLY A 213 3.69 5.92 -8.88
C GLY A 213 4.64 5.61 -10.04
N GLY A 214 5.93 5.89 -9.86
CA GLY A 214 6.98 5.57 -10.84
C GLY A 214 7.18 4.06 -11.03
N SER A 215 8.05 3.66 -11.97
CA SER A 215 8.37 2.26 -12.30
C SER A 215 9.04 1.48 -11.15
N LYS A 216 9.42 2.16 -10.06
CA LYS A 216 10.11 1.59 -8.89
C LYS A 216 9.31 1.81 -7.61
N ARG A 217 9.67 1.06 -6.57
CA ARG A 217 9.10 1.17 -5.21
C ARG A 217 7.58 1.02 -5.23
N ASN A 218 6.86 1.90 -4.54
CA ASN A 218 5.44 1.70 -4.24
C ASN A 218 4.55 1.61 -5.49
N GLY A 219 4.84 2.38 -6.56
CA GLY A 219 4.08 2.28 -7.81
C GLY A 219 4.22 0.88 -8.43
N ARG A 220 5.44 0.33 -8.42
CA ARG A 220 5.70 -1.06 -8.87
C ARG A 220 4.95 -2.06 -8.02
N THR A 221 5.03 -1.92 -6.70
CA THR A 221 4.39 -2.83 -5.74
C THR A 221 2.87 -2.78 -5.83
N ALA A 222 2.28 -1.59 -6.00
CA ALA A 222 0.84 -1.43 -6.17
C ALA A 222 0.35 -2.08 -7.47
N ARG A 223 1.06 -1.89 -8.59
CA ARG A 223 0.77 -2.57 -9.86
C ARG A 223 0.84 -4.09 -9.73
N ALA A 224 1.92 -4.61 -9.15
CA ALA A 224 2.06 -6.05 -8.89
C ALA A 224 0.92 -6.62 -8.02
N GLY A 225 0.48 -5.87 -7.01
CA GLY A 225 -0.68 -6.21 -6.19
C GLY A 225 -1.98 -6.28 -6.99
N LEU A 226 -2.26 -5.28 -7.85
CA LEU A 226 -3.47 -5.27 -8.67
C LEU A 226 -3.45 -6.36 -9.76
N VAL A 227 -2.30 -6.64 -10.37
CA VAL A 227 -2.13 -7.80 -11.25
C VAL A 227 -2.44 -9.09 -10.51
N ARG A 228 -1.94 -9.23 -9.27
CA ARG A 228 -2.24 -10.39 -8.43
C ARG A 228 -3.73 -10.51 -8.12
N ALA A 229 -4.43 -9.40 -7.83
CA ALA A 229 -5.89 -9.40 -7.65
C ALA A 229 -6.64 -9.92 -8.88
N TRP A 230 -6.12 -9.61 -10.06
CA TRP A 230 -6.70 -10.02 -11.34
C TRP A 230 -6.45 -11.49 -11.64
N GLY A 231 -5.21 -11.94 -11.43
CA GLY A 231 -4.69 -13.14 -12.04
C GLY A 231 -4.33 -14.30 -11.12
N ALA A 232 -4.48 -14.16 -9.79
CA ALA A 232 -4.04 -15.20 -8.85
C ALA A 232 -4.66 -16.58 -9.14
N HIS A 233 -5.95 -16.62 -9.45
CA HIS A 233 -6.70 -17.83 -9.82
C HIS A 233 -6.22 -18.50 -11.13
N LEU A 234 -5.52 -17.74 -11.98
CA LEU A 234 -4.90 -18.20 -13.23
C LEU A 234 -3.41 -18.56 -13.03
N GLY A 235 -2.92 -18.58 -11.79
CA GLY A 235 -1.51 -18.81 -11.48
C GLY A 235 -0.59 -17.61 -11.73
N LEU A 236 -1.13 -16.43 -12.10
CA LEU A 236 -0.30 -15.26 -12.39
C LEU A 236 0.42 -14.76 -11.14
N ALA A 237 1.74 -14.57 -11.26
CA ALA A 237 2.55 -13.97 -10.21
C ALA A 237 2.17 -12.51 -9.96
N ALA A 238 2.58 -11.98 -8.80
CA ALA A 238 2.48 -10.55 -8.52
C ALA A 238 3.57 -9.80 -9.29
N ASP A 239 3.32 -9.52 -10.56
CA ASP A 239 4.27 -8.91 -11.49
C ASP A 239 3.74 -7.57 -12.00
N SER A 240 4.53 -6.51 -11.83
CA SER A 240 4.16 -5.17 -12.26
C SER A 240 4.14 -5.00 -13.77
N ASP A 241 4.85 -5.84 -14.50
CA ASP A 241 5.12 -5.63 -15.91
C ASP A 241 3.90 -6.01 -16.77
N GLN A 242 3.04 -6.88 -16.22
CA GLN A 242 1.73 -7.24 -16.78
C GLN A 242 0.63 -6.20 -16.52
N TRP A 243 0.91 -5.13 -15.78
CA TRP A 243 -0.11 -4.12 -15.48
C TRP A 243 -0.54 -3.33 -16.72
N ALA A 244 0.41 -3.01 -17.60
CA ALA A 244 0.14 -2.20 -18.78
C ALA A 244 -0.79 -2.94 -19.77
N GLY A 245 -1.55 -2.19 -20.56
CA GLY A 245 -2.47 -2.76 -21.54
C GLY A 245 -3.77 -3.25 -20.92
N GLU A 246 -4.11 -4.53 -21.12
CA GLU A 246 -5.43 -5.07 -20.83
C GLU A 246 -5.81 -4.97 -19.35
N ILE A 247 -4.94 -5.37 -18.43
CA ILE A 247 -5.26 -5.42 -16.99
C ILE A 247 -5.57 -4.02 -16.46
N SER A 248 -4.74 -3.01 -16.73
CA SER A 248 -5.01 -1.63 -16.32
C SER A 248 -6.33 -1.09 -16.89
N ARG A 249 -6.62 -1.35 -18.18
CA ARG A 249 -7.86 -0.90 -18.83
C ARG A 249 -9.09 -1.60 -18.26
N ALA A 250 -9.03 -2.92 -18.08
CA ALA A 250 -10.12 -3.70 -17.51
C ALA A 250 -10.38 -3.33 -16.05
N TYR A 251 -9.33 -3.09 -15.27
CA TYR A 251 -9.45 -2.60 -13.90
C TYR A 251 -10.06 -1.20 -13.83
N ARG A 252 -9.67 -0.29 -14.74
CA ARG A 252 -10.30 1.05 -14.85
C ARG A 252 -11.79 0.93 -15.15
N LYS A 253 -12.19 0.10 -16.12
CA LYS A 253 -13.60 -0.15 -16.46
C LYS A 253 -14.39 -0.65 -15.25
N LEU A 254 -13.82 -1.60 -14.50
CA LEU A 254 -14.41 -2.12 -13.26
C LEU A 254 -14.61 -1.01 -12.21
N LEU A 255 -13.61 -0.15 -11.99
CA LEU A 255 -13.70 0.97 -11.08
C LEU A 255 -14.82 1.94 -11.47
N MET A 256 -14.86 2.33 -12.74
CA MET A 256 -15.81 3.37 -13.20
C MET A 256 -17.24 2.88 -13.22
N GLY A 257 -17.48 1.61 -13.60
CA GLY A 257 -18.79 0.98 -13.41
C GLY A 257 -19.19 0.90 -11.94
N GLY A 258 -18.24 0.63 -11.04
CA GLY A 258 -18.47 0.56 -9.59
C GLY A 258 -18.63 1.92 -8.89
N ALA A 259 -18.19 3.00 -9.54
CA ALA A 259 -18.18 4.37 -9.02
C ALA A 259 -19.54 5.07 -9.16
N VAL A 260 -20.43 4.59 -10.03
CA VAL A 260 -21.75 5.20 -10.27
C VAL A 260 -22.53 5.31 -8.97
N GLU A 261 -23.02 6.51 -8.69
CA GLU A 261 -23.87 6.77 -7.52
C GLU A 261 -25.17 5.95 -7.60
N LYS A 262 -25.72 5.61 -6.44
CA LYS A 262 -27.03 4.97 -6.36
C LYS A 262 -28.01 5.93 -5.69
N ARG A 263 -29.12 6.18 -6.36
CA ARG A 263 -30.25 6.99 -5.87
C ARG A 263 -31.48 6.10 -5.76
N ALA A 264 -32.35 6.40 -4.81
CA ALA A 264 -33.70 5.86 -4.72
C ALA A 264 -34.68 7.03 -4.80
N GLU A 265 -35.72 6.86 -5.60
CA GLU A 265 -36.79 7.83 -5.76
C GLU A 265 -38.00 7.34 -4.98
N HIS A 266 -38.62 8.24 -4.22
CA HIS A 266 -39.85 7.97 -3.52
C HIS A 266 -40.84 9.07 -3.89
N VAL A 267 -42.00 8.68 -4.42
CA VAL A 267 -43.10 9.61 -4.69
C VAL A 267 -43.94 9.69 -3.42
N GLY A 268 -43.98 10.89 -2.84
CA GLY A 268 -44.81 11.20 -1.68
C GLY A 268 -46.30 11.16 -2.01
N ARG A 269 -47.14 11.19 -0.97
CA ARG A 269 -48.61 11.18 -1.13
C ARG A 269 -49.17 12.44 -1.79
N ASP A 270 -48.39 13.51 -1.78
CA ASP A 270 -48.59 14.81 -2.42
C ASP A 270 -48.12 14.83 -3.89
N GLY A 271 -47.57 13.73 -4.39
CA GLY A 271 -46.99 13.66 -5.75
C GLY A 271 -45.56 14.21 -5.85
N GLU A 272 -44.98 14.71 -4.75
CA GLU A 272 -43.59 15.18 -4.76
C GLU A 272 -42.62 14.00 -4.83
N THR A 273 -41.69 14.06 -5.78
CA THR A 273 -40.63 13.04 -5.90
C THR A 273 -39.43 13.43 -5.04
N VAL A 274 -39.19 12.66 -3.99
CA VAL A 274 -38.01 12.81 -3.12
C VAL A 274 -36.92 11.84 -3.59
N VAL A 275 -35.78 12.40 -4.01
CA VAL A 275 -34.61 11.62 -4.42
C VAL A 275 -33.62 11.50 -3.27
N LYS A 276 -33.38 10.27 -2.79
CA LYS A 276 -32.40 9.97 -1.75
C LYS A 276 -31.17 9.27 -2.32
N THR A 277 -29.99 9.86 -2.12
CA THR A 277 -28.72 9.20 -2.47
C THR A 277 -28.42 8.06 -1.49
N LEU A 278 -28.54 6.82 -1.95
CA LEU A 278 -28.19 5.61 -1.19
C LEU A 278 -26.68 5.40 -1.10
N ARG A 279 -25.95 5.75 -2.18
CA ARG A 279 -24.49 5.62 -2.24
C ARG A 279 -23.93 6.74 -3.09
N LYS A 280 -23.10 7.60 -2.48
CA LYS A 280 -22.35 8.63 -3.20
C LYS A 280 -21.40 8.01 -4.21
N GLY A 281 -21.16 8.73 -5.30
CA GLY A 281 -20.37 8.27 -6.42
C GLY A 281 -20.24 9.36 -7.48
N ILE A 282 -19.91 8.95 -8.70
CA ILE A 282 -19.99 9.81 -9.89
C ILE A 282 -21.36 9.68 -10.55
N SER A 283 -21.73 10.67 -11.36
CA SER A 283 -22.96 10.60 -12.13
C SER A 283 -22.87 9.51 -13.22
N LYS A 284 -24.03 9.05 -13.71
CA LYS A 284 -24.09 8.07 -14.80
C LYS A 284 -23.46 8.63 -16.07
N GLU A 285 -23.65 9.91 -16.35
CA GLU A 285 -23.07 10.62 -17.49
C GLU A 285 -21.55 10.69 -17.41
N GLU A 286 -20.99 10.98 -16.21
CA GLU A 286 -19.54 10.98 -15.98
C GLU A 286 -18.93 9.58 -16.21
N ALA A 287 -19.61 8.52 -15.76
CA ALA A 287 -19.18 7.15 -15.98
C ALA A 287 -19.24 6.74 -17.47
N LEU A 288 -20.29 7.14 -18.20
CA LEU A 288 -20.42 6.88 -19.64
C LEU A 288 -19.34 7.61 -20.45
N LYS A 289 -19.01 8.86 -20.09
CA LYS A 289 -17.90 9.61 -20.70
C LYS A 289 -16.55 8.92 -20.52
N ASP A 290 -16.33 8.24 -19.39
CA ASP A 290 -15.11 7.46 -19.19
C ASP A 290 -15.14 6.12 -19.93
N ALA A 291 -16.30 5.48 -20.02
CA ALA A 291 -16.48 4.23 -20.76
C ALA A 291 -16.12 4.36 -22.26
N GLN A 292 -16.33 5.54 -22.86
CA GLN A 292 -15.91 5.86 -24.23
C GLN A 292 -14.40 5.78 -24.46
N LYS A 293 -13.58 5.78 -23.40
CA LYS A 293 -12.11 5.73 -23.48
C LYS A 293 -11.56 4.30 -23.39
N ASP A 294 -12.42 3.28 -23.37
CA ASP A 294 -12.04 1.88 -23.16
C ASP A 294 -11.13 1.63 -21.94
N GLY A 295 -11.33 2.41 -20.87
CA GLY A 295 -10.51 2.34 -19.67
C GLY A 295 -9.10 2.93 -19.79
N GLU A 296 -8.79 3.62 -20.89
CA GLU A 296 -7.56 4.38 -21.04
C GLU A 296 -7.58 5.66 -20.24
N ILE A 297 -6.42 5.97 -19.63
CA ILE A 297 -6.20 7.23 -18.94
C ILE A 297 -5.32 8.10 -19.81
N PRO A 298 -5.75 9.33 -20.17
CA PRO A 298 -4.94 10.24 -20.95
C PRO A 298 -3.56 10.45 -20.32
N PHE A 299 -2.50 10.44 -21.13
CA PHE A 299 -1.13 10.59 -20.65
C PHE A 299 -0.94 11.82 -19.77
N GLY A 300 -1.56 12.96 -20.12
CA GLY A 300 -1.51 14.18 -19.30
C GLY A 300 -2.07 14.00 -17.89
N LYS A 301 -3.08 13.13 -17.71
CA LYS A 301 -3.62 12.79 -16.39
C LYS A 301 -2.67 11.89 -15.60
N ILE A 302 -2.09 10.86 -16.24
CA ILE A 302 -1.06 10.02 -15.62
C ILE A 302 0.12 10.88 -15.17
N LEU A 303 0.57 11.80 -16.03
CA LEU A 303 1.64 12.73 -15.73
C LEU A 303 1.26 13.65 -14.57
N ARG A 304 0.06 14.22 -14.54
CA ARG A 304 -0.43 15.01 -13.40
C ARG A 304 -0.43 14.22 -12.09
N CYS A 305 -0.95 13.00 -12.10
CA CYS A 305 -0.92 12.11 -10.93
C CYS A 305 0.51 11.83 -10.50
N ARG A 306 1.43 11.62 -11.45
CA ARG A 306 2.85 11.40 -11.18
C ARG A 306 3.57 12.63 -10.63
N VAL A 307 3.38 13.79 -11.25
CA VAL A 307 3.93 15.08 -10.82
C VAL A 307 3.42 15.46 -9.43
N ARG A 308 2.19 15.07 -9.04
CA ARG A 308 1.71 15.26 -7.67
C ARG A 308 2.57 14.54 -6.62
N TYR A 309 3.18 13.40 -6.97
CA TYR A 309 4.17 12.74 -6.09
C TYR A 309 5.52 13.49 -6.04
N PHE A 310 5.80 14.38 -7.00
CA PHE A 310 6.95 15.29 -7.00
C PHE A 310 6.68 16.60 -6.25
N THR A 311 5.43 17.10 -6.23
CA THR A 311 5.09 18.43 -5.68
C THR A 311 5.13 18.53 -4.16
N ASP A 312 5.20 17.43 -3.41
CA ASP A 312 5.47 17.47 -1.96
C ASP A 312 6.94 17.84 -1.63
N GLY A 313 7.79 18.07 -2.64
CA GLY A 313 9.19 18.45 -2.41
C GLY A 313 9.95 19.08 -3.58
N ALA A 314 9.28 19.56 -4.63
CA ALA A 314 9.94 20.19 -5.78
C ALA A 314 9.43 21.61 -6.00
N VAL A 315 10.24 22.60 -5.62
CA VAL A 315 10.15 23.97 -6.13
C VAL A 315 10.81 23.97 -7.51
N ILE A 316 10.06 24.31 -8.54
CA ILE A 316 10.52 24.42 -9.94
C ILE A 316 10.13 25.81 -10.46
N GLY A 317 11.07 26.52 -11.08
CA GLY A 317 10.83 27.86 -11.62
C GLY A 317 12.13 28.54 -12.02
N SER A 318 12.13 29.87 -12.09
CA SER A 318 13.36 30.63 -12.32
C SER A 318 14.38 30.39 -11.20
N ARG A 319 15.66 30.62 -11.49
CA ARG A 319 16.75 30.46 -10.51
C ARG A 319 16.45 31.21 -9.21
N ARG A 320 16.02 32.47 -9.34
CA ARG A 320 15.66 33.35 -8.22
C ARG A 320 14.56 32.74 -7.36
N PHE A 321 13.45 32.31 -7.98
CA PHE A 321 12.33 31.69 -7.27
C PHE A 321 12.76 30.43 -6.48
N VAL A 322 13.62 29.61 -7.07
CA VAL A 322 14.12 28.39 -6.43
C VAL A 322 15.07 28.68 -5.27
N ASP A 323 15.96 29.66 -5.44
CA ASP A 323 16.88 30.07 -4.37
C ASP A 323 16.14 30.77 -3.21
N GLU A 324 15.11 31.57 -3.48
CA GLU A 324 14.22 32.15 -2.45
C GLU A 324 13.52 31.08 -1.62
N ALA A 325 12.96 30.05 -2.27
CA ALA A 325 12.33 28.95 -1.56
C ALA A 325 13.33 28.12 -0.74
N PHE A 326 14.58 28.02 -1.21
CA PHE A 326 15.67 27.38 -0.48
C PHE A 326 16.06 28.14 0.80
N VAL A 327 16.19 29.47 0.72
CA VAL A 327 16.46 30.33 1.89
C VAL A 327 15.34 30.18 2.92
N LYS A 328 14.08 30.26 2.49
CA LYS A 328 12.89 30.06 3.35
C LYS A 328 12.82 28.69 4.02
N SER A 329 13.56 27.70 3.52
CA SER A 329 13.57 26.32 4.02
C SER A 329 14.99 25.86 4.42
N ARG A 330 15.89 26.79 4.79
CA ARG A 330 17.34 26.51 4.95
C ARG A 330 17.64 25.36 5.90
N GLU A 331 16.90 25.28 7.00
CA GLU A 331 16.96 24.23 8.03
C GLU A 331 16.77 22.80 7.49
N ARG A 332 16.11 22.66 6.33
CA ARG A 332 15.81 21.37 5.70
C ARG A 332 16.95 20.83 4.83
N PHE A 333 18.09 21.52 4.78
CA PHE A 333 19.22 21.17 3.91
C PHE A 333 20.55 21.18 4.67
N GLY A 334 21.49 20.31 4.27
CA GLY A 334 22.79 20.20 4.93
C GLY A 334 23.60 21.51 4.93
N PRO A 335 24.51 21.70 5.92
CA PRO A 335 25.27 22.95 6.09
C PRO A 335 26.15 23.28 4.88
N LYS A 336 26.65 22.25 4.17
CA LYS A 336 27.52 22.40 2.98
C LYS A 336 26.80 22.93 1.73
N ARG A 337 25.45 22.98 1.71
CA ARG A 337 24.69 23.43 0.55
C ARG A 337 24.53 24.95 0.56
N LYS A 338 25.19 25.64 -0.38
CA LYS A 338 25.18 27.11 -0.50
C LYS A 338 24.04 27.67 -1.36
N THR A 339 23.48 26.89 -2.29
CA THR A 339 22.39 27.31 -3.19
C THR A 339 21.33 26.24 -3.36
N GLY A 340 20.10 26.67 -3.64
CA GLY A 340 18.94 25.82 -3.89
C GLY A 340 18.90 25.32 -5.33
N ALA A 341 19.12 26.21 -6.29
CA ALA A 341 18.91 25.95 -7.70
C ALA A 341 19.81 24.83 -8.26
N ARG A 342 19.19 23.88 -8.95
CA ARG A 342 19.84 22.82 -9.73
C ARG A 342 19.29 22.84 -11.15
N LYS A 343 20.19 22.73 -12.13
CA LYS A 343 19.82 22.57 -13.54
C LYS A 343 19.03 21.28 -13.69
N LEU A 344 17.96 21.34 -14.47
CA LEU A 344 17.23 20.16 -14.90
C LEU A 344 18.15 19.33 -15.82
N LYS A 345 18.11 18.00 -15.70
CA LYS A 345 18.99 17.07 -16.43
C LYS A 345 18.16 16.08 -17.26
N GLY A 346 18.79 15.43 -18.24
CA GLY A 346 18.14 14.47 -19.15
C GLY A 346 17.28 15.17 -20.20
N GLU A 347 16.12 14.61 -20.54
CA GLU A 347 15.18 15.16 -21.54
C GLU A 347 14.65 16.57 -21.19
N ALA A 348 14.75 16.98 -19.93
CA ALA A 348 14.45 18.34 -19.50
C ALA A 348 15.61 19.35 -19.75
N GLY A 349 16.70 18.90 -20.38
CA GLY A 349 17.87 19.72 -20.71
C GLY A 349 17.55 20.89 -21.64
N ASN A 350 16.52 20.78 -22.47
CA ASN A 350 16.06 21.87 -23.33
C ASN A 350 15.52 23.08 -22.53
N ALA A 351 15.19 22.89 -21.25
CA ALA A 351 14.81 23.96 -20.34
C ALA A 351 16.01 24.52 -19.53
N ALA A 352 17.24 24.09 -19.83
CA ALA A 352 18.44 24.56 -19.14
C ALA A 352 18.63 26.07 -19.34
N GLY A 353 18.88 26.79 -18.25
CA GLY A 353 18.96 28.25 -18.24
C GLY A 353 17.61 28.93 -17.99
N LEU A 354 16.49 28.31 -18.40
CA LEU A 354 15.14 28.84 -18.22
C LEU A 354 14.50 28.36 -16.90
N LEU A 355 14.58 27.06 -16.61
CA LEU A 355 13.99 26.43 -15.44
C LEU A 355 15.01 25.73 -14.56
N TRP A 356 14.77 25.82 -13.26
CA TRP A 356 15.62 25.33 -12.18
C TRP A 356 14.77 24.53 -11.19
N SER A 357 15.42 23.64 -10.43
CA SER A 357 14.76 22.82 -9.41
C SER A 357 15.51 22.82 -8.10
N ILE A 358 14.80 22.70 -6.98
CA ILE A 358 15.42 22.64 -5.63
C ILE A 358 15.99 21.25 -5.27
N ARG A 359 15.65 20.21 -6.03
CA ARG A 359 16.19 18.84 -5.90
C ARG A 359 16.55 18.30 -7.28
N ASP A 360 17.55 17.43 -7.34
CA ASP A 360 18.06 16.86 -8.60
C ASP A 360 16.98 15.98 -9.24
N LEU A 361 16.22 16.54 -10.19
CA LEU A 361 15.23 15.81 -10.98
C LEU A 361 15.99 14.95 -11.99
N ARG A 362 16.12 13.65 -11.70
CA ARG A 362 16.79 12.69 -12.58
C ARG A 362 15.77 11.73 -13.19
N LYS A 363 15.84 11.54 -14.51
CA LYS A 363 15.27 10.36 -15.18
C LYS A 363 16.34 9.26 -15.17
N GLY A 364 15.95 8.02 -14.85
CA GLY A 364 16.79 6.85 -15.13
C GLY A 364 17.98 6.55 -14.20
N ILE A 365 17.95 6.93 -12.92
CA ILE A 365 18.95 6.43 -11.94
C ILE A 365 18.34 5.32 -11.06
N PRO A 366 19.08 4.22 -10.77
CA PRO A 366 18.73 3.10 -9.88
C PRO A 366 17.82 3.43 -8.68
#